data_AF-A0A7Y0M0M7-F1
#
_entry.id   AF-A0A7Y0M0M7-F1
#
_cell.length_a   1.000
_cell.length_b   1.000
_cell.length_c   1.000
_cell.angle_alpha   90.00
_cell.angle_beta   90.00
_cell.angle_gamma   90.00
#
_symmetry.space_group_name_H-M   'P 1'
#
loop_
_entity.id
_entity.type
_entity.pdbx_description
1 polymer ?
#
loop_
_entity_poly.entity_id
_entity_poly.type
_entity_poly.pdbx_seq_one_letter_code
_entity_poly.pdbx_strand_id
1 'polypeptide(L)'
;MTSVHGSPAAYGSPAARMVRTALIPMLVLLLVVAQALPSAANEEETEEGRLLVVQAVSLIANRATSESIVERIEDALQARDPTGVDLDKVEAALGLLQGATDDAQALDGARELLETSVDVRAATGYGAIPEPGMVGTDTAPYTAGTASGTTVVLDSMDPALGISDTGDVVLIVLAAFSVLVGLYLARRWRPDHAMRELRGRRAS
;
A
#
# COMPACT_ATOMS: atom_id res chain seq x y z
N MET A 1 -59.44 -57.63 9.52
CA MET A 1 -57.99 -57.62 9.80
C MET A 1 -57.27 -56.94 8.65
N THR A 2 -56.95 -55.65 8.78
CA THR A 2 -55.94 -54.95 7.94
C THR A 2 -55.56 -53.66 8.69
N SER A 3 -54.52 -53.72 9.52
CA SER A 3 -53.97 -52.57 10.22
C SER A 3 -53.06 -51.79 9.28
N VAL A 4 -53.44 -50.57 8.93
CA VAL A 4 -52.61 -49.62 8.17
C VAL A 4 -51.57 -49.02 9.12
N HIS A 5 -50.31 -49.37 8.92
CA HIS A 5 -49.15 -48.77 9.60
C HIS A 5 -48.89 -47.38 9.01
N GLY A 6 -49.27 -46.33 9.74
CA GLY A 6 -48.87 -44.96 9.45
C GLY A 6 -47.43 -44.73 9.93
N SER A 7 -46.51 -44.50 8.99
CA SER A 7 -45.15 -44.04 9.31
C SER A 7 -45.18 -42.59 9.82
N PRO A 8 -44.50 -42.27 10.94
CA PRO A 8 -44.43 -40.91 11.43
C PRO A 8 -43.56 -40.05 10.51
N ALA A 9 -44.13 -38.95 10.03
CA ALA A 9 -43.41 -37.91 9.30
C ALA A 9 -42.31 -37.31 10.19
N ALA A 10 -41.07 -37.43 9.74
CA ALA A 10 -39.92 -36.83 10.40
C ALA A 10 -40.06 -35.29 10.40
N TYR A 11 -40.40 -34.74 11.56
CA TYR A 11 -40.38 -33.30 11.83
C TYR A 11 -38.93 -32.80 11.75
N GLY A 12 -38.57 -32.18 10.63
CA GLY A 12 -37.33 -31.42 10.53
C GLY A 12 -37.37 -30.26 11.53
N SER A 13 -36.53 -30.34 12.56
CA SER A 13 -36.54 -29.38 13.67
C SER A 13 -36.27 -27.95 13.15
N PRO A 14 -37.11 -26.95 13.50
CA PRO A 14 -36.93 -25.57 13.06
C PRO A 14 -35.62 -24.95 13.58
N ALA A 15 -35.04 -25.53 14.63
CA ALA A 15 -33.75 -25.14 15.20
C ALA A 15 -32.59 -25.25 14.18
N ALA A 16 -32.60 -26.24 13.28
CA ALA A 16 -31.52 -26.44 12.31
C ALA A 16 -31.48 -25.35 11.22
N ARG A 17 -32.60 -24.64 10.97
CA ARG A 17 -32.64 -23.54 9.99
C ARG A 17 -32.14 -22.23 10.57
N MET A 18 -32.43 -21.94 11.84
CA MET A 18 -31.98 -20.72 12.52
C MET A 18 -30.46 -20.67 12.70
N VAL A 19 -29.83 -21.80 13.03
CA VAL A 19 -28.36 -21.86 13.23
C VAL A 19 -27.59 -21.56 11.93
N ARG A 20 -28.12 -21.94 10.77
CA ARG A 20 -27.46 -21.69 9.47
C ARG A 20 -27.54 -20.23 9.02
N THR A 21 -28.62 -19.53 9.34
CA THR A 21 -28.81 -18.11 8.98
C THR A 21 -27.95 -17.16 9.81
N ALA A 22 -27.58 -17.54 11.03
CA ALA A 22 -26.71 -16.73 11.90
C ALA A 22 -25.21 -16.92 11.61
N LEU A 23 -24.82 -18.08 11.08
CA LEU A 23 -23.42 -18.43 10.81
C LEU A 23 -22.78 -17.59 9.70
N ILE A 24 -23.55 -17.22 8.68
CA ILE A 24 -23.04 -16.48 7.51
C ILE A 24 -22.66 -15.03 7.87
N PRO A 25 -23.52 -14.22 8.52
CA PRO A 25 -23.12 -12.87 8.91
C PRO A 25 -21.98 -12.90 9.94
N MET A 26 -21.94 -13.91 10.82
CA MET A 26 -20.83 -14.09 11.76
C MET A 26 -19.51 -14.38 11.05
N LEU A 27 -19.51 -15.24 10.01
CA LEU A 27 -18.31 -15.53 9.22
C LEU A 27 -17.84 -14.30 8.43
N VAL A 28 -18.77 -13.53 7.84
CA VAL A 28 -18.45 -12.28 7.13
C VAL A 28 -17.89 -11.23 8.09
N LEU A 29 -18.49 -11.08 9.27
CA LEU A 29 -17.98 -10.18 10.31
C LEU A 29 -16.58 -10.61 10.78
N LEU A 30 -16.35 -11.91 10.96
CA LEU A 30 -15.05 -12.44 11.37
C LEU A 30 -13.98 -12.24 10.28
N LEU A 31 -14.37 -12.32 9.00
CA LEU A 31 -13.48 -12.01 7.87
C LEU A 31 -13.14 -10.52 7.83
N VAL A 32 -14.10 -9.62 8.06
CA VAL A 32 -13.86 -8.17 8.12
C VAL A 32 -12.98 -7.80 9.32
N VAL A 33 -13.19 -8.42 10.47
CA VAL A 33 -12.34 -8.21 11.66
C VAL A 33 -10.93 -8.80 11.44
N ALA A 34 -10.80 -9.92 10.72
CA ALA A 34 -9.49 -10.47 10.38
C ALA A 34 -8.69 -9.56 9.42
N GLN A 35 -9.35 -8.83 8.53
CA GLN A 35 -8.70 -7.80 7.70
C GLN A 35 -8.37 -6.51 8.48
N ALA A 36 -8.94 -6.34 9.68
CA ALA A 36 -8.63 -5.25 10.59
C ALA A 36 -7.58 -5.63 11.64
N LEU A 37 -6.99 -6.84 11.55
CA LEU A 37 -5.76 -7.12 12.26
C LEU A 37 -4.73 -6.10 11.77
N PRO A 38 -4.09 -5.32 12.67
CA PRO A 38 -3.01 -4.44 12.26
C PRO A 38 -2.02 -5.34 11.52
N SER A 39 -1.77 -5.03 10.25
CA SER A 39 -0.70 -5.67 9.52
C SER A 39 0.54 -5.46 10.36
N ALA A 40 1.03 -6.52 10.99
CA ALA A 40 2.41 -6.62 11.43
C ALA A 40 3.25 -6.64 10.15
N ALA A 41 3.27 -5.50 9.44
CA ALA A 41 4.43 -5.12 8.68
C ALA A 41 5.57 -5.20 9.69
N ASN A 42 6.59 -6.00 9.39
CA ASN A 42 7.83 -5.99 10.15
C ASN A 42 8.16 -4.52 10.42
N GLU A 43 8.08 -4.12 11.70
CA GLU A 43 8.69 -2.90 12.18
C GLU A 43 10.18 -3.08 11.90
N GLU A 44 10.61 -2.77 10.67
CA GLU A 44 11.96 -2.28 10.45
C GLU A 44 12.09 -1.11 11.41
N GLU A 45 12.85 -1.39 12.47
CA GLU A 45 13.21 -0.50 13.55
C GLU A 45 13.36 0.92 13.01
N THR A 46 12.47 1.77 13.49
CA THR A 46 12.11 3.08 12.95
C THR A 46 13.34 3.93 12.64
N GLU A 47 13.71 4.05 11.36
CA GLU A 47 14.74 4.98 10.89
C GLU A 47 14.21 6.43 10.91
N GLU A 48 13.83 6.90 12.10
CA GLU A 48 13.21 8.21 12.34
C GLU A 48 14.10 9.34 11.81
N GLY A 49 15.41 9.30 12.09
CA GLY A 49 16.38 10.25 11.56
C GLY A 49 16.40 10.30 10.03
N ARG A 50 16.34 9.13 9.37
CA ARG A 50 16.32 9.05 7.90
C ARG A 50 15.07 9.66 7.32
N LEU A 51 13.91 9.38 7.90
CA LEU A 51 12.64 9.94 7.46
C LEU A 51 12.66 11.48 7.52
N LEU A 52 13.19 12.04 8.61
CA LEU A 52 13.30 13.50 8.79
C LEU A 52 14.25 14.13 7.77
N VAL A 53 15.39 13.51 7.46
CA VAL A 53 16.29 13.99 6.41
C VAL A 53 15.65 13.93 5.02
N VAL A 54 14.96 12.84 4.68
CA VAL A 54 14.22 12.72 3.40
C VAL A 54 13.13 13.79 3.30
N GLN A 55 12.44 14.09 4.40
CA GLN A 55 11.48 15.20 4.44
C GLN A 55 12.16 16.55 4.21
N ALA A 56 13.31 16.81 4.83
CA ALA A 56 14.08 18.04 4.60
C ALA A 56 14.50 18.20 3.12
N VAL A 57 15.02 17.13 2.49
CA VAL A 57 15.34 17.12 1.05
C VAL A 57 14.11 17.43 0.20
N SER A 58 12.95 16.84 0.54
CA SER A 58 11.69 17.10 -0.16
C SER A 58 11.21 18.55 -0.02
N LEU A 59 11.45 19.18 1.13
CA LEU A 59 11.12 20.59 1.37
C LEU A 59 12.02 21.51 0.54
N ILE A 60 13.31 21.21 0.44
CA ILE A 60 14.24 21.94 -0.43
C ILE A 60 13.80 21.80 -1.90
N ALA A 61 13.50 20.58 -2.36
CA ALA A 61 13.04 20.33 -3.72
C ALA A 61 11.74 21.08 -4.07
N ASN A 62 10.85 21.24 -3.10
CA ASN A 62 9.60 21.99 -3.24
C ASN A 62 9.74 23.49 -2.96
N ARG A 63 10.96 24.01 -2.75
CA ARG A 63 11.23 25.42 -2.43
C ARG A 63 10.40 25.92 -1.25
N ALA A 64 10.29 25.10 -0.21
CA ALA A 64 9.69 25.50 1.06
C ALA A 64 10.51 26.63 1.72
N THR A 65 9.96 27.24 2.76
CA THR A 65 10.67 28.29 3.49
C THR A 65 11.90 27.70 4.19
N SER A 66 12.99 28.47 4.21
CA SER A 66 14.23 28.13 4.91
C SER A 66 14.01 27.74 6.36
N GLU A 67 13.07 28.40 7.06
CA GLU A 67 12.65 28.06 8.42
C GLU A 67 12.11 26.62 8.53
N SER A 68 11.23 26.21 7.61
CA SER A 68 10.67 24.85 7.62
C SER A 68 11.70 23.77 7.31
N ILE A 69 12.70 24.10 6.50
CA ILE A 69 13.81 23.18 6.17
C ILE A 69 14.72 23.03 7.38
N VAL A 70 15.08 24.14 8.02
CA VAL A 70 15.93 24.17 9.23
C VAL A 70 15.28 23.41 10.37
N GLU A 71 13.99 23.63 10.64
CA GLU A 71 13.24 22.91 11.68
C GLU A 71 13.35 21.38 11.49
N ARG A 72 13.20 20.89 10.25
CA ARG A 72 13.32 19.44 9.97
C ARG A 72 14.73 18.90 10.10
N ILE A 73 15.74 19.70 9.77
CA ILE A 73 17.14 19.32 9.96
C ILE A 73 17.47 19.27 11.45
N GLU A 74 16.98 20.22 12.24
CA GLU A 74 17.14 20.22 13.70
C GLU A 74 16.39 19.05 14.36
N ASP A 75 15.17 18.74 13.91
CA ASP A 75 14.43 17.54 14.32
C ASP A 75 15.26 16.27 14.03
N ALA A 76 15.88 16.18 12.85
CA ALA A 76 16.70 15.03 12.47
C ALA A 76 17.94 14.88 13.37
N LEU A 77 18.58 15.98 13.76
CA LEU A 77 19.72 15.98 14.69
C LEU A 77 19.31 15.61 16.13
N GLN A 78 18.06 15.87 16.51
CA GLN A 78 17.50 15.55 17.83
C GLN A 78 16.78 14.20 17.87
N ALA A 79 16.69 13.51 16.74
CA ALA A 79 16.00 12.23 16.63
C ALA A 79 16.57 11.22 17.64
N ARG A 80 15.68 10.47 18.28
CA ARG A 80 16.06 9.47 19.28
C ARG A 80 16.89 8.34 18.67
N ASP A 81 16.69 8.09 17.38
CA ASP A 81 17.41 7.10 16.59
C ASP A 81 17.96 7.74 15.28
N PRO A 82 19.28 8.05 15.23
CA PRO A 82 19.93 8.57 14.04
C PRO A 82 20.39 7.47 13.06
N THR A 83 19.94 6.23 13.22
CA THR A 83 20.36 5.11 12.36
C THR A 83 20.10 5.42 10.88
N GLY A 84 21.12 5.17 10.05
CA GLY A 84 21.05 5.36 8.60
C GLY A 84 21.31 6.80 8.11
N VAL A 85 21.77 7.70 9.00
CA VAL A 85 22.08 9.09 8.67
C VAL A 85 23.48 9.49 9.17
N ASP A 86 24.23 10.18 8.32
CA ASP A 86 25.51 10.81 8.65
C ASP A 86 25.28 12.19 9.30
N LEU A 87 25.26 12.24 10.63
CA LEU A 87 24.96 13.46 11.38
C LEU A 87 25.96 14.60 11.11
N ASP A 88 27.22 14.30 10.80
CA ASP A 88 28.22 15.32 10.48
C ASP A 88 27.84 16.08 9.21
N LYS A 89 27.27 15.39 8.22
CA LYS A 89 26.77 16.02 6.97
C LYS A 89 25.47 16.77 7.19
N VAL A 90 24.59 16.27 8.06
CA VAL A 90 23.35 16.96 8.43
C VAL A 90 23.66 18.27 9.16
N GLU A 91 24.65 18.27 10.07
CA GLU A 91 25.13 19.48 10.75
C GLU A 91 25.80 20.45 9.77
N ALA A 92 26.59 19.95 8.81
CA ALA A 92 27.17 20.79 7.76
C ALA A 92 26.09 21.44 6.87
N ALA A 93 25.02 20.71 6.54
CA ALA A 93 23.89 21.24 5.79
C ALA A 93 23.15 22.34 6.58
N LEU A 94 22.97 22.15 7.89
CA LEU A 94 22.40 23.18 8.78
C LEU A 94 23.26 24.46 8.75
N GLY A 95 24.58 24.32 8.84
CA GLY A 95 25.52 25.44 8.79
C GLY A 95 25.42 26.26 7.51
N LEU A 96 25.22 25.62 6.35
CA LEU A 96 25.01 26.31 5.08
C LEU A 96 23.72 27.15 5.08
N LEU A 97 22.63 26.59 5.59
CA LEU A 97 21.31 27.24 5.60
C LEU A 97 21.21 28.40 6.58
N GLN A 98 21.91 28.30 7.72
CA GLN A 98 21.96 29.38 8.73
C GLN A 98 22.81 30.58 8.26
N GLY A 99 23.84 30.34 7.45
CA GLY A 99 24.73 31.40 6.94
C GLY A 99 24.19 32.17 5.74
N ALA A 100 23.29 31.56 4.96
CA ALA A 100 22.81 32.09 3.69
C ALA A 100 21.34 31.70 3.45
N THR A 101 20.47 32.20 4.32
CA THR A 101 19.02 32.03 4.24
C THR A 101 18.52 32.53 2.87
N ASP A 102 17.90 31.63 2.10
CA ASP A 102 17.35 31.87 0.74
C ASP A 102 18.38 32.02 -0.40
N ASP A 103 19.65 31.71 -0.17
CA ASP A 103 20.62 31.58 -1.27
C ASP A 103 20.41 30.24 -1.99
N ALA A 104 20.15 30.32 -3.30
CA ALA A 104 19.98 29.13 -4.14
C ALA A 104 21.22 28.22 -4.10
N GLN A 105 22.42 28.80 -4.02
CA GLN A 105 23.65 28.02 -3.96
C GLN A 105 23.80 27.29 -2.62
N ALA A 106 23.35 27.92 -1.52
CA ALA A 106 23.36 27.30 -0.20
C ALA A 106 22.31 26.18 -0.10
N LEU A 107 21.14 26.37 -0.71
CA LEU A 107 20.08 25.35 -0.78
C LEU A 107 20.53 24.13 -1.58
N ASP A 108 21.18 24.33 -2.73
CA ASP A 108 21.72 23.23 -3.54
C ASP A 108 22.83 22.47 -2.79
N GLY A 109 23.75 23.20 -2.14
CA GLY A 109 24.81 22.58 -1.32
C GLY A 109 24.27 21.82 -0.10
N ALA A 110 23.26 22.37 0.58
CA ALA A 110 22.59 21.69 1.69
C ALA A 110 21.88 20.42 1.21
N ARG A 111 21.22 20.45 0.05
CA ARG A 111 20.57 19.29 -0.54
C ARG A 111 21.57 18.16 -0.82
N GLU A 112 22.70 18.47 -1.45
CA GLU A 112 23.74 17.49 -1.77
C GLU A 112 24.26 16.80 -0.49
N LEU A 113 24.54 17.57 0.57
CA LEU A 113 24.98 17.03 1.85
C LEU A 113 23.92 16.11 2.49
N LEU A 114 22.64 16.50 2.45
CA LEU A 114 21.55 15.70 3.00
C LEU A 114 21.33 14.40 2.20
N GLU A 115 21.37 14.43 0.87
CA GLU A 115 21.28 13.23 0.03
C GLU A 115 22.43 12.26 0.32
N THR A 116 23.66 12.79 0.43
CA THR A 116 24.86 12.00 0.78
C THR A 116 24.85 11.49 2.22
N SER A 117 24.04 12.09 3.10
CA SER A 117 23.93 11.66 4.50
C SER A 117 23.08 10.39 4.66
N VAL A 118 22.09 10.19 3.78
CA VAL A 118 21.19 9.03 3.79
C VAL A 118 21.79 7.82 3.08
N ASP A 119 22.70 8.06 2.12
CA ASP A 119 23.34 7.01 1.32
C ASP A 119 24.41 6.19 2.08
N VAL A 120 24.72 6.56 3.34
CA VAL A 120 25.70 5.83 4.16
C VAL A 120 25.25 4.39 4.47
N ARG A 121 23.95 4.09 4.41
CA ARG A 121 23.44 2.70 4.52
C ARG A 121 23.79 1.85 3.29
N ALA A 122 23.88 2.43 2.09
CA ALA A 122 24.39 1.73 0.91
C ALA A 122 25.89 1.42 1.03
N ALA A 123 26.66 2.30 1.70
CA ALA A 123 28.09 2.11 1.93
C ALA A 123 28.43 1.10 3.05
N THR A 124 27.55 0.90 4.04
CA THR A 124 27.80 0.07 5.23
C THR A 124 27.38 -1.41 5.10
N GLY A 125 26.99 -1.85 3.90
CA GLY A 125 26.89 -3.27 3.56
C GLY A 125 25.58 -3.97 3.96
N TYR A 126 24.60 -3.25 4.50
CA TYR A 126 23.24 -3.75 4.66
C TYR A 126 22.39 -3.33 3.46
N GLY A 127 22.43 -4.16 2.40
CA GLY A 127 21.49 -4.14 1.29
C GLY A 127 21.24 -2.75 0.70
N ALA A 128 22.13 -2.31 -0.18
CA ALA A 128 21.90 -1.15 -1.03
C ALA A 128 20.47 -1.22 -1.61
N ILE A 129 19.65 -0.21 -1.29
CA ILE A 129 18.47 0.07 -2.08
C ILE A 129 19.03 0.42 -3.46
N PRO A 130 18.68 -0.30 -4.53
CA PRO A 130 19.18 0.02 -5.85
C PRO A 130 18.82 1.48 -6.14
N GLU A 131 19.84 2.30 -6.37
CA GLU A 131 19.69 3.67 -6.85
C GLU A 131 18.68 3.66 -8.01
N PRO A 132 17.71 4.58 -8.04
CA PRO A 132 16.87 4.79 -9.22
C PRO A 132 17.77 5.40 -10.31
N GLY A 133 18.54 4.55 -10.99
CA GLY A 133 19.56 4.96 -11.96
C GLY A 133 20.45 3.85 -12.50
N MET A 134 20.50 2.68 -11.86
CA MET A 134 21.33 1.56 -12.34
C MET A 134 20.53 0.56 -13.18
N VAL A 135 19.98 1.06 -14.30
CA VAL A 135 19.71 0.24 -15.48
C VAL A 135 20.42 0.89 -16.67
N GLY A 136 21.45 0.22 -17.16
CA GLY A 136 22.03 0.52 -18.47
C GLY A 136 23.28 1.39 -18.41
N THR A 137 24.43 0.75 -18.50
CA THR A 137 25.71 1.34 -18.87
C THR A 137 25.66 1.87 -20.31
N ASP A 138 24.96 2.96 -20.56
CA ASP A 138 25.16 3.77 -21.76
C ASP A 138 25.02 5.25 -21.38
N THR A 139 26.15 5.94 -21.52
CA THR A 139 26.38 7.35 -21.23
C THR A 139 25.30 8.26 -21.85
N ALA A 140 24.41 8.80 -21.03
CA ALA A 140 23.68 10.01 -21.34
C ALA A 140 23.68 10.94 -20.11
N PRO A 141 24.21 12.17 -20.20
CA PRO A 141 24.17 13.10 -19.09
C PRO A 141 22.71 13.51 -18.84
N TYR A 142 22.26 13.37 -17.59
CA TYR A 142 21.04 13.97 -17.12
C TYR A 142 21.14 15.49 -17.26
N THR A 143 20.54 16.05 -18.31
CA THR A 143 20.49 17.49 -18.53
C THR A 143 19.35 18.09 -17.72
N ALA A 144 19.72 18.81 -16.66
CA ALA A 144 18.82 19.66 -15.88
C ALA A 144 18.09 20.64 -16.82
N GLY A 145 16.75 20.60 -16.79
CA GLY A 145 15.88 21.40 -17.65
C GLY A 145 15.85 22.88 -17.25
N THR A 146 16.86 23.64 -17.68
CA THR A 146 16.89 25.11 -17.54
C THR A 146 16.73 25.87 -18.85
N ALA A 147 16.55 25.19 -19.98
CA ALA A 147 16.28 25.83 -21.27
C ALA A 147 14.82 25.66 -21.69
N SER A 148 14.07 26.76 -21.63
CA SER A 148 12.69 26.86 -22.15
C SER A 148 12.68 26.58 -23.65
N GLY A 149 12.23 25.40 -24.06
CA GLY A 149 12.10 25.02 -25.47
C GLY A 149 12.43 23.57 -25.84
N THR A 150 12.99 22.77 -24.93
CA THR A 150 13.20 21.34 -25.20
C THR A 150 11.95 20.55 -24.85
N THR A 151 11.30 19.99 -25.86
CA THR A 151 10.26 18.98 -25.70
C THR A 151 10.86 17.84 -24.89
N VAL A 152 10.40 17.64 -23.66
CA VAL A 152 10.75 16.48 -22.85
C VAL A 152 10.27 15.27 -23.62
N VAL A 153 11.18 14.60 -24.34
CA VAL A 153 10.95 13.27 -24.85
C VAL A 153 11.01 12.38 -23.61
N LEU A 154 9.90 12.32 -22.90
CA LEU A 154 9.65 11.20 -22.00
C LEU A 154 9.69 9.98 -22.91
N ASP A 155 10.61 9.07 -22.61
CA ASP A 155 10.59 7.75 -23.22
C ASP A 155 9.16 7.21 -23.05
N SER A 156 8.64 6.57 -24.09
CA SER A 156 7.30 6.02 -24.06
C SER A 156 7.22 5.07 -22.88
N MET A 157 6.56 5.50 -21.81
CA MET A 157 6.20 4.63 -20.71
C MET A 157 5.29 3.58 -21.35
N ASP A 158 5.81 2.38 -21.58
CA ASP A 158 5.02 1.20 -21.89
C ASP A 158 4.55 0.69 -20.52
N PRO A 159 3.39 1.14 -20.00
CA PRO A 159 2.85 0.53 -18.82
C PRO A 159 2.75 -0.96 -19.11
N ALA A 160 3.19 -1.80 -18.18
CA ALA A 160 2.96 -3.23 -18.26
C ALA A 160 1.43 -3.47 -18.23
N LEU A 161 0.79 -3.38 -19.40
CA LEU A 161 -0.61 -3.68 -19.61
C LEU A 161 -0.72 -5.19 -19.56
N GLY A 162 -0.76 -5.74 -18.35
CA GLY A 162 -0.83 -7.17 -18.15
C GLY A 162 -0.72 -7.57 -16.68
N ILE A 163 -1.13 -8.81 -16.41
CA ILE A 163 -0.91 -9.50 -15.14
C ILE A 163 0.60 -9.71 -15.02
N SER A 164 1.28 -8.74 -14.43
CA SER A 164 2.76 -8.69 -14.41
C SER A 164 3.32 -9.10 -13.05
N ASP A 165 2.50 -9.03 -12.01
CA ASP A 165 2.87 -9.42 -10.65
C ASP A 165 2.13 -10.69 -10.22
N THR A 166 2.81 -11.49 -9.39
CA THR A 166 2.22 -12.59 -8.63
C THR A 166 1.03 -12.10 -7.79
N GLY A 167 1.09 -10.84 -7.32
CA GLY A 167 -0.02 -10.17 -6.62
C GLY A 167 -1.31 -10.12 -7.45
N ASP A 168 -1.22 -9.76 -8.73
CA ASP A 168 -2.39 -9.68 -9.63
C ASP A 168 -3.02 -11.05 -9.85
N VAL A 169 -2.20 -12.09 -9.99
CA VAL A 169 -2.68 -13.48 -10.12
C VAL A 169 -3.46 -13.88 -8.87
N VAL A 170 -2.93 -13.58 -7.68
CA VAL A 170 -3.60 -13.90 -6.41
C VAL A 170 -4.94 -13.18 -6.30
N LEU A 171 -5.01 -11.90 -6.66
CA LEU A 171 -6.25 -11.12 -6.64
C LEU A 171 -7.30 -11.68 -7.60
N ILE A 172 -6.89 -12.06 -8.82
CA ILE A 172 -7.80 -12.66 -9.81
C ILE A 172 -8.33 -14.01 -9.31
N VAL A 173 -7.47 -14.86 -8.76
CA VAL A 173 -7.88 -16.16 -8.20
C VAL A 173 -8.87 -15.97 -7.05
N LEU A 174 -8.60 -15.03 -6.15
CA LEU A 174 -9.47 -14.74 -5.01
C LEU A 174 -10.84 -14.19 -5.46
N ALA A 175 -10.86 -13.32 -6.45
CA ALA A 175 -12.09 -12.79 -7.05
C ALA A 175 -12.91 -13.90 -7.73
N ALA A 176 -12.27 -14.74 -8.55
CA ALA A 176 -12.93 -15.87 -9.20
C ALA A 176 -13.51 -16.85 -8.18
N PHE A 177 -12.76 -17.16 -7.12
CA PHE A 177 -13.22 -18.02 -6.03
C PHE A 177 -14.46 -17.43 -5.33
N SER A 178 -14.44 -16.13 -5.04
CA SER A 178 -15.56 -15.44 -4.40
C SER A 178 -16.85 -15.50 -5.23
N VAL A 179 -16.74 -15.32 -6.56
CA VAL A 179 -17.88 -15.45 -7.49
C VAL A 179 -18.43 -16.88 -7.50
N LEU A 180 -17.55 -17.89 -7.55
CA LEU A 180 -17.95 -19.30 -7.55
C LEU A 180 -18.67 -19.70 -6.26
N VAL A 181 -18.15 -19.26 -5.11
CA VAL A 181 -18.78 -19.49 -3.81
C VAL A 181 -20.15 -18.81 -3.74
N GLY A 182 -20.26 -17.55 -4.19
CA GLY A 182 -21.53 -16.83 -4.26
C GLY A 182 -22.56 -17.55 -5.12
N LEU A 183 -22.15 -18.00 -6.31
CA LEU A 183 -23.03 -18.73 -7.23
C LEU A 183 -23.45 -20.10 -6.67
N TYR A 184 -22.53 -20.81 -6.03
CA TYR A 184 -22.81 -22.08 -5.38
C TYR A 184 -23.82 -21.93 -4.25
N LEU A 185 -23.64 -20.93 -3.36
CA LEU A 185 -24.57 -20.63 -2.28
C LEU A 185 -25.95 -20.22 -2.80
N ALA A 186 -25.98 -19.34 -3.82
CA ALA A 186 -27.22 -18.92 -4.47
C ALA A 186 -27.98 -20.11 -5.07
N ARG A 187 -27.28 -21.06 -5.69
CA ARG A 187 -27.88 -22.28 -6.23
C ARG A 187 -28.34 -23.22 -5.11
N ARG A 188 -27.55 -23.35 -4.03
CA ARG A 188 -27.83 -24.28 -2.93
C ARG A 188 -29.03 -23.86 -2.08
N TRP A 189 -29.25 -22.55 -1.93
CA TRP A 189 -30.35 -21.98 -1.17
C TRP A 189 -31.49 -21.44 -2.02
N ARG A 190 -31.47 -21.68 -3.34
CA ARG A 190 -32.57 -21.31 -4.22
C ARG A 190 -33.86 -21.99 -3.74
N PRO A 191 -34.86 -21.24 -3.24
CA PRO A 191 -36.10 -21.85 -2.73
C PRO A 191 -36.98 -22.25 -3.91
N ASP A 192 -37.33 -23.54 -4.01
CA ASP A 192 -38.17 -24.07 -5.10
C ASP A 192 -39.62 -23.53 -5.10
N HIS A 193 -39.99 -22.74 -4.09
CA HIS A 193 -41.38 -22.37 -3.83
C HIS A 193 -41.82 -21.10 -4.59
N ALA A 194 -40.90 -20.31 -5.13
CA ALA A 194 -41.21 -19.05 -5.82
C ALA A 194 -41.94 -19.24 -7.18
N MET A 195 -41.91 -20.43 -7.79
CA MET A 195 -42.56 -20.66 -9.09
C MET A 195 -44.00 -21.17 -9.01
N ARG A 196 -44.45 -21.71 -7.86
CA ARG A 196 -45.83 -22.21 -7.74
C ARG A 196 -46.84 -21.07 -7.58
N GLU A 197 -46.47 -20.00 -6.88
CA GLU A 197 -47.37 -18.84 -6.67
C GLU A 197 -47.56 -17.99 -7.93
N LEU A 198 -46.53 -17.87 -8.78
CA LEU A 198 -46.65 -17.16 -10.05
C LEU A 198 -47.45 -17.93 -11.11
N ARG A 199 -47.50 -19.27 -11.06
CA ARG A 199 -48.35 -20.08 -11.94
C ARG A 199 -49.82 -20.05 -11.51
N GLY A 200 -50.09 -19.98 -10.20
CA GLY A 200 -51.45 -19.88 -9.67
C GLY A 200 -52.14 -18.56 -10.03
N ARG A 201 -51.42 -17.43 -10.01
CA ARG A 201 -51.98 -16.11 -10.33
C ARG A 201 -52.21 -15.83 -11.82
N ARG A 202 -51.63 -16.63 -12.72
CA ARG A 202 -51.81 -16.46 -14.18
C ARG A 202 -52.95 -17.31 -14.75
N ALA A 203 -53.50 -18.21 -13.94
CA ALA A 203 -54.60 -19.10 -14.29
C ALA A 203 -55.95 -18.65 -13.68
N SER A 204 -55.99 -17.49 -13.01
CA SER A 204 -57.19 -16.78 -12.54
C SER A 204 -57.37 -15.50 -13.34
#